data_AF-A0A266Q3D9-F1
#
_entry.id   AF-A0A266Q3D9-F1
#
_cell.length_a   1.000
_cell.length_b   1.000
_cell.length_c   1.000
_cell.angle_alpha   90.00
_cell.angle_beta   90.00
_cell.angle_gamma   90.00
#
_symmetry.space_group_name_H-M   'P 1'
#
loop_
_entity.id
_entity.type
_entity.pdbx_description
1 polymer ?
#
loop_
_entity_poly.entity_id
_entity_poly.type
_entity_poly.pdbx_seq_one_letter_code
_entity_poly.pdbx_strand_id
1 'polypeptide(L)'
;MLRIIFFASLSLISISSYADTISCGGKFVSVSDAPSAKEPFFSVTIEGNPASSTHLFEIQNNFLKLRCEVTSVGNHVVLINHFCGGSGCADFGNFGIIEVGSGKVLLEPNQRYKGNLEKAKEIIGTEIKPFTCEPKSIEVCLSSKIELG
;
A
#
# COMPACT_ATOMS: atom_id res chain seq x y z
N MET A 1 1.08 56.26 -25.28
CA MET A 1 1.46 55.52 -24.05
C MET A 1 0.52 54.34 -23.90
N LEU A 2 0.98 53.11 -24.11
CA LEU A 2 0.17 51.90 -23.98
C LEU A 2 0.89 50.95 -23.00
N ARG A 3 0.31 50.78 -21.80
CA ARG A 3 0.79 49.85 -20.76
C ARG A 3 0.29 48.46 -21.10
N ILE A 4 1.20 47.56 -21.45
CA ILE A 4 0.90 46.12 -21.61
C ILE A 4 1.06 45.47 -20.24
N ILE A 5 -0.04 45.07 -19.63
CA ILE A 5 -0.07 44.28 -18.40
C ILE A 5 0.07 42.82 -18.82
N PHE A 6 1.24 42.23 -18.58
CA PHE A 6 1.46 40.80 -18.72
C PHE A 6 0.77 40.08 -17.57
N PHE A 7 -0.39 39.47 -17.84
CA PHE A 7 -0.98 38.48 -16.95
C PHE A 7 -0.17 37.18 -17.07
N ALA A 8 0.71 36.93 -16.11
CA ALA A 8 1.31 35.61 -15.93
C ALA A 8 0.22 34.64 -15.48
N SER A 9 -0.26 33.81 -16.40
CA SER A 9 -1.14 32.69 -16.10
C SER A 9 -0.40 31.72 -15.18
N LEU A 10 -0.81 31.67 -13.90
CA LEU A 10 -0.41 30.62 -12.96
C LEU A 10 -0.97 29.30 -13.50
N SER A 11 -0.11 28.51 -14.16
CA SER A 11 -0.40 27.10 -14.43
C SER A 11 -0.42 26.36 -13.09
N LEU A 12 -1.61 26.00 -12.63
CA LEU A 12 -1.79 25.05 -11.52
C LEU A 12 -1.19 23.71 -11.97
N ILE A 13 -0.03 23.36 -11.43
CA ILE A 13 0.56 22.04 -11.59
C ILE A 13 -0.36 21.06 -10.85
N SER A 14 -1.17 20.30 -11.59
CA SER A 14 -1.92 19.18 -11.03
C SER A 14 -0.94 18.14 -10.54
N ILE A 15 -0.72 18.10 -9.23
CA ILE A 15 0.01 17.01 -8.58
C ILE A 15 -0.91 15.79 -8.66
N SER A 16 -0.67 14.92 -9.63
CA SER A 16 -1.36 13.64 -9.75
C SER A 16 -0.92 12.75 -8.57
N SER A 17 -1.69 12.80 -7.48
CA SER A 17 -1.63 11.77 -6.44
C SER A 17 -2.02 10.45 -7.08
N TYR A 18 -1.06 9.52 -7.16
CA TYR A 18 -1.27 8.20 -7.77
C TYR A 18 -1.91 7.31 -6.71
N ALA A 19 -3.23 7.35 -6.65
CA ALA A 19 -4.02 6.47 -5.82
C ALA A 19 -4.56 5.32 -6.69
N ASP A 20 -4.22 4.08 -6.31
CA ASP A 20 -4.81 2.88 -6.90
C ASP A 20 -5.89 2.32 -5.96
N THR A 21 -6.94 1.73 -6.53
CA THR A 21 -8.07 1.20 -5.74
C THR A 21 -8.38 -0.24 -6.14
N ILE A 22 -8.61 -1.11 -5.16
CA ILE A 22 -9.11 -2.47 -5.36
C ILE A 22 -10.40 -2.70 -4.56
N SER A 23 -11.20 -3.69 -4.97
CA SER A 23 -12.34 -4.16 -4.18
C SER A 23 -11.93 -5.38 -3.35
N CYS A 24 -12.31 -5.40 -2.08
CA CYS A 24 -12.08 -6.53 -1.19
C CYS A 24 -13.24 -6.70 -0.22
N GLY A 25 -13.89 -7.87 -0.21
CA GLY A 25 -15.01 -8.15 0.72
C GLY A 25 -16.15 -7.13 0.67
N GLY A 26 -16.45 -6.58 -0.51
CA GLY A 26 -17.48 -5.54 -0.68
C GLY A 26 -17.07 -4.13 -0.23
N LYS A 27 -15.81 -3.92 0.18
CA LYS A 27 -15.22 -2.61 0.49
C LYS A 27 -14.27 -2.16 -0.60
N PHE A 28 -14.00 -0.86 -0.65
CA PHE A 28 -12.95 -0.28 -1.48
C PHE A 28 -11.69 -0.10 -0.66
N VAL A 29 -10.55 -0.49 -1.21
CA VAL A 29 -9.23 -0.32 -0.61
C VAL A 29 -8.43 0.58 -1.51
N SER A 30 -8.19 1.80 -1.05
CA SER A 30 -7.43 2.84 -1.73
C SER A 30 -5.99 2.85 -1.21
N VAL A 31 -5.02 2.95 -2.11
CA VAL A 31 -3.60 2.90 -1.81
C VAL A 31 -2.92 4.09 -2.43
N SER A 32 -2.17 4.88 -1.67
CA SER A 32 -1.45 6.04 -2.21
C SER A 32 0.03 5.99 -1.86
N ASP A 33 0.86 6.48 -2.79
CA ASP A 33 2.27 6.76 -2.57
C ASP A 33 2.45 7.98 -1.63
N ALA A 34 3.65 8.11 -1.05
CA ALA A 34 3.99 9.25 -0.21
C ALA A 34 3.91 10.56 -1.01
N PRO A 35 3.21 11.60 -0.50
CA PRO A 35 3.07 12.86 -1.23
C PRO A 35 4.31 13.75 -1.13
N SER A 36 5.13 13.60 -0.08
CA SER A 36 6.36 14.37 0.09
C SER A 36 7.32 13.71 1.11
N ALA A 37 8.59 14.14 1.12
CA ALA A 37 9.57 13.68 2.12
C ALA A 37 9.20 14.07 3.57
N LYS A 38 8.29 15.04 3.76
CA LYS A 38 7.76 15.41 5.09
C LYS A 38 6.64 14.49 5.55
N GLU A 39 6.02 13.77 4.62
CA GLU A 39 4.97 12.78 4.86
C GLU A 39 5.39 11.45 4.20
N PRO A 40 6.45 10.80 4.70
CA PRO A 40 7.14 9.70 4.02
C PRO A 40 6.40 8.35 4.22
N PHE A 41 5.11 8.31 3.92
CA PHE A 41 4.28 7.13 4.14
C PHE A 41 3.48 6.76 2.90
N PHE A 42 3.49 5.48 2.55
CA PHE A 42 2.38 4.90 1.82
C PHE A 42 1.15 4.91 2.72
N SER A 43 -0.03 5.14 2.14
CA SER A 43 -1.30 5.01 2.85
C SER A 43 -2.13 3.89 2.25
N VAL A 44 -2.73 3.07 3.12
CA VAL A 44 -3.74 2.08 2.76
C VAL A 44 -5.01 2.43 3.51
N THR A 45 -6.04 2.85 2.78
CA THR A 45 -7.35 3.22 3.31
C THR A 45 -8.36 2.16 2.93
N ILE A 46 -9.03 1.56 3.92
CA ILE A 46 -10.17 0.68 3.72
C ILE A 46 -11.42 1.53 3.93
N GLU A 47 -12.17 1.78 2.86
CA GLU A 47 -13.38 2.59 2.85
C GLU A 47 -14.63 1.71 2.98
N GLY A 48 -15.51 2.04 3.92
CA GLY A 48 -16.79 1.35 4.04
C GLY A 48 -17.52 1.55 5.38
N ASN A 49 -18.73 1.02 5.44
CA ASN A 49 -19.60 0.94 6.63
C ASN A 49 -19.46 -0.45 7.28
N PRO A 50 -19.35 -0.59 8.62
CA PRO A 50 -19.45 0.46 9.65
C PRO A 50 -18.15 1.18 9.96
N ALA A 51 -17.01 0.71 9.47
CA ALA A 51 -15.72 1.29 9.78
C ALA A 51 -14.90 1.51 8.51
N SER A 52 -14.31 2.71 8.44
CA SER A 52 -13.21 3.06 7.55
C SER A 52 -11.94 3.20 8.38
N SER A 53 -10.80 2.76 7.85
CA SER A 53 -9.52 2.85 8.53
C SER A 53 -8.42 3.25 7.54
N THR A 54 -7.43 3.99 8.02
CA THR A 54 -6.23 4.34 7.26
C THR A 54 -5.00 3.85 8.01
N HIS A 55 -4.13 3.15 7.30
CA HIS A 55 -2.89 2.59 7.81
C HIS A 55 -1.72 3.19 7.05
N LEU A 56 -0.69 3.64 7.78
CA LEU A 56 0.48 4.29 7.22
C LEU A 56 1.67 3.33 7.27
N PHE A 57 2.43 3.27 6.18
CA PHE A 57 3.61 2.41 6.04
C PHE A 57 4.80 3.27 5.59
N GLU A 58 5.88 3.25 6.35
CA GLU A 58 7.06 4.06 6.04
C GLU A 58 7.70 3.67 4.70
N ILE A 59 7.98 4.66 3.84
CA ILE A 59 8.62 4.43 2.54
C ILE A 59 10.08 3.97 2.63
N GLN A 60 10.67 3.92 3.85
CA GLN A 60 12.00 3.32 4.07
C GLN A 60 12.09 1.88 3.57
N ASN A 61 10.96 1.18 3.53
CA ASN A 61 10.82 -0.02 2.74
C ASN A 61 10.22 0.39 1.40
N ASN A 62 11.11 0.61 0.42
CA ASN A 62 10.81 1.22 -0.87
C ASN A 62 9.60 0.66 -1.62
N PHE A 63 9.18 -0.58 -1.35
CA PHE A 63 8.13 -1.26 -2.09
C PHE A 63 6.95 -1.59 -1.19
N LEU A 64 5.72 -1.36 -1.69
CA LEU A 64 4.48 -1.78 -1.07
C LEU A 64 3.63 -2.50 -2.11
N LYS A 65 3.45 -3.81 -1.93
CA LYS A 65 2.57 -4.64 -2.75
C LYS A 65 1.39 -5.08 -1.91
N LEU A 66 0.18 -5.07 -2.46
CA LEU A 66 -0.98 -5.61 -1.77
C LEU A 66 -2.01 -6.20 -2.70
N ARG A 67 -2.84 -7.09 -2.16
CA ARG A 67 -4.01 -7.66 -2.83
C ARG A 67 -5.05 -8.09 -1.82
N CYS A 68 -6.26 -8.33 -2.31
CA CYS A 68 -7.31 -8.95 -1.51
C CYS A 68 -7.08 -10.46 -1.42
N GLU A 69 -7.22 -11.02 -0.23
CA GLU A 69 -7.20 -12.47 0.02
C GLU A 69 -8.41 -12.89 0.85
N VAL A 70 -8.73 -14.17 0.80
CA VAL A 70 -9.72 -14.81 1.69
C VAL A 70 -8.99 -15.83 2.53
N THR A 71 -9.10 -15.71 3.86
CA THR A 71 -8.50 -16.67 4.78
C THR A 71 -9.20 -18.03 4.71
N SER A 72 -8.57 -19.08 5.24
CA SER A 72 -9.17 -20.43 5.30
C SER A 72 -10.49 -20.49 6.07
N VAL A 73 -10.74 -19.51 6.95
CA VAL A 73 -11.99 -19.37 7.72
C VAL A 73 -13.01 -18.43 7.06
N GLY A 74 -12.72 -17.91 5.87
CA GLY A 74 -13.65 -17.13 5.05
C GLY A 74 -13.61 -15.61 5.25
N ASN A 75 -12.65 -15.07 6.00
CA ASN A 75 -12.53 -13.63 6.21
C ASN A 75 -11.80 -12.97 5.04
N HIS A 76 -12.31 -11.83 4.56
CA HIS A 76 -11.58 -10.99 3.62
C HIS A 76 -10.50 -10.18 4.33
N VAL A 77 -9.28 -10.22 3.79
CA VAL A 77 -8.13 -9.48 4.32
C VAL A 77 -7.39 -8.76 3.20
N VAL A 78 -6.77 -7.64 3.54
CA VAL A 78 -5.74 -7.02 2.71
C VAL A 78 -4.41 -7.64 3.09
N LEU A 79 -3.83 -8.42 2.18
CA LEU A 79 -2.48 -8.96 2.34
C LEU A 79 -1.50 -7.98 1.72
N ILE A 80 -0.50 -7.57 2.51
CA ILE A 80 0.52 -6.60 2.14
C ILE A 80 1.87 -7.30 2.17
N ASN A 81 2.75 -7.02 1.21
CA ASN A 81 4.18 -7.32 1.26
C ASN A 81 4.95 -6.01 1.08
N HIS A 82 5.70 -5.61 2.11
CA HIS A 82 6.33 -4.30 2.19
C HIS A 82 7.82 -4.45 2.51
N PHE A 83 8.70 -4.10 1.58
CA PHE A 83 10.11 -4.53 1.63
C PHE A 83 11.08 -3.50 1.04
N CYS A 84 12.37 -3.64 1.35
CA CYS A 84 13.41 -2.66 1.03
C CYS A 84 14.20 -2.91 -0.28
N GLY A 85 14.06 -4.07 -0.94
CA GLY A 85 14.57 -4.35 -2.30
C GLY A 85 16.10 -4.34 -2.47
N GLY A 86 16.84 -4.42 -1.36
CA GLY A 86 18.31 -4.50 -1.33
C GLY A 86 18.81 -5.82 -0.74
N SER A 87 20.13 -6.00 -0.71
CA SER A 87 20.75 -7.21 -0.13
C SER A 87 20.29 -7.42 1.32
N GLY A 88 19.83 -8.64 1.63
CA GLY A 88 19.35 -9.00 2.97
C GLY A 88 17.90 -8.58 3.28
N CYS A 89 17.21 -7.92 2.34
CA CYS A 89 15.79 -7.63 2.48
C CYS A 89 14.95 -8.90 2.27
N ALA A 90 13.86 -9.02 3.05
CA ALA A 90 12.88 -10.07 2.91
C ALA A 90 11.86 -9.72 1.81
N ASP A 91 12.32 -9.67 0.55
CA ASP A 91 11.55 -9.17 -0.61
C ASP A 91 10.23 -9.90 -0.87
N PHE A 92 10.16 -11.17 -0.47
CA PHE A 92 8.92 -11.94 -0.35
C PHE A 92 8.86 -12.60 1.03
N GLY A 93 8.81 -11.77 2.06
CA GLY A 93 8.87 -12.26 3.42
C GLY A 93 8.34 -11.29 4.47
N ASN A 94 8.19 -10.00 4.18
CA ASN A 94 7.75 -9.02 5.17
C ASN A 94 6.29 -8.62 4.94
N PHE A 95 5.39 -9.41 5.52
CA PHE A 95 3.96 -9.31 5.30
C PHE A 95 3.23 -8.50 6.36
N GLY A 96 2.21 -7.77 5.92
CA GLY A 96 1.16 -7.18 6.75
C GLY A 96 -0.20 -7.79 6.39
N ILE A 97 -1.09 -7.88 7.37
CA ILE A 97 -2.45 -8.42 7.18
C ILE A 97 -3.43 -7.51 7.91
N ILE A 98 -4.42 -6.99 7.20
CA ILE A 98 -5.49 -6.16 7.75
C ILE A 98 -6.82 -6.85 7.47
N GLU A 99 -7.62 -7.07 8.51
CA GLU A 99 -8.97 -7.60 8.36
C GLU A 99 -9.90 -6.51 7.80
N VAL A 100 -10.56 -6.80 6.67
CA VAL A 100 -11.38 -5.81 5.95
C VAL A 100 -12.64 -5.42 6.71
N GLY A 101 -13.27 -6.40 7.37
CA GLY A 101 -14.52 -6.19 8.09
C GLY A 101 -14.37 -5.14 9.20
N SER A 102 -13.34 -5.30 10.03
CA SER A 102 -13.08 -4.48 11.22
C SER A 102 -12.05 -3.36 11.02
N GLY A 103 -11.21 -3.43 9.99
CA GLY A 103 -10.03 -2.58 9.84
C GLY A 103 -8.88 -2.94 10.80
N LYS A 104 -8.98 -4.06 11.53
CA LYS A 104 -7.97 -4.47 12.51
C LYS A 104 -6.71 -4.99 11.81
N VAL A 105 -5.55 -4.50 12.26
CA VAL A 105 -4.26 -5.08 11.88
C VAL A 105 -4.07 -6.41 12.61
N LEU A 106 -3.92 -7.50 11.84
CA LEU A 106 -3.65 -8.85 12.34
C LEU A 106 -2.15 -9.16 12.33
N LEU A 107 -1.41 -8.54 11.41
CA LEU A 107 0.03 -8.67 11.29
C LEU A 107 0.62 -7.37 10.72
N GLU A 108 1.71 -6.90 11.31
CA GLU A 108 2.48 -5.76 10.80
C GLU A 108 3.68 -6.22 9.98
N PRO A 109 4.02 -5.55 8.86
CA PRO A 109 5.21 -5.81 8.07
C PRO A 109 6.45 -5.15 8.71
N ASN A 110 6.79 -5.52 9.94
CA ASN A 110 7.88 -4.91 10.71
C ASN A 110 9.18 -5.75 10.75
N GLN A 111 9.27 -6.81 9.97
CA GLN A 111 10.42 -7.73 9.90
C GLN A 111 11.19 -7.59 8.59
N ARG A 112 11.59 -6.36 8.22
CA ARG A 112 12.16 -6.04 6.88
C ARG A 112 13.33 -6.93 6.42
N TYR A 113 14.15 -7.46 7.33
CA TYR A 113 15.31 -8.31 7.01
C TYR A 113 15.08 -9.81 7.31
N LYS A 114 14.29 -10.12 8.35
CA LYS A 114 14.04 -11.51 8.78
C LYS A 114 12.84 -12.13 8.07
N GLY A 115 11.85 -11.31 7.74
CA GLY A 115 10.53 -11.73 7.31
C GLY A 115 9.68 -12.33 8.45
N ASN A 116 8.41 -12.54 8.14
CA ASN A 116 7.36 -13.10 8.99
C ASN A 116 6.41 -14.02 8.18
N LEU A 117 6.88 -14.61 7.06
CA LEU A 117 6.09 -15.48 6.17
C LEU A 117 5.32 -16.58 6.91
N GLU A 118 5.96 -17.29 7.84
CA GLU A 118 5.29 -18.38 8.57
C GLU A 118 4.16 -17.87 9.45
N LYS A 119 4.31 -16.68 10.07
CA LYS A 119 3.24 -16.02 10.82
C LYS A 119 2.09 -15.59 9.90
N ALA A 120 2.41 -15.11 8.71
CA ALA A 120 1.42 -14.76 7.71
C ALA A 120 0.63 -15.99 7.24
N LYS A 121 1.31 -17.11 6.95
CA LYS A 121 0.66 -18.38 6.58
C LYS A 121 -0.25 -18.90 7.69
N GLU A 122 0.15 -18.79 8.96
CA GLU A 122 -0.67 -19.17 10.12
C GLU A 122 -2.00 -18.38 10.14
N ILE A 123 -1.94 -17.06 9.90
CA ILE A 123 -3.12 -16.17 9.93
C ILE A 123 -4.01 -16.40 8.70
N ILE A 124 -3.41 -16.52 7.51
CA ILE A 124 -4.16 -16.74 6.26
C ILE A 124 -4.76 -18.16 6.22
N GLY A 125 -4.04 -19.14 6.77
CA GLY A 125 -4.45 -20.55 6.80
C GLY A 125 -4.40 -21.27 5.44
N THR A 126 -3.85 -20.63 4.41
CA THR A 126 -3.60 -21.18 3.08
C THR A 126 -2.21 -20.78 2.59
N GLU A 127 -1.79 -21.33 1.44
CA GLU A 127 -0.53 -20.95 0.82
C GLU A 127 -0.57 -19.51 0.31
N ILE A 128 0.42 -18.70 0.70
CA ILE A 128 0.59 -17.34 0.19
C ILE A 128 1.40 -17.40 -1.11
N LYS A 129 0.74 -17.13 -2.23
CA LYS A 129 1.41 -17.05 -3.54
C LYS A 129 2.23 -15.77 -3.69
N PRO A 130 3.35 -15.78 -4.42
CA PRO A 130 4.09 -14.57 -4.78
C PRO A 130 3.21 -13.50 -5.42
N PHE A 131 3.60 -12.23 -5.22
CA PHE A 131 3.03 -11.10 -5.96
C PHE A 131 3.68 -11.03 -7.34
N THR A 132 2.86 -11.03 -8.38
CA THR A 132 3.28 -11.00 -9.79
C THR A 132 3.44 -9.58 -10.32
N CYS A 133 2.63 -8.64 -9.82
CA CYS A 133 2.56 -7.25 -10.28
C CYS A 133 2.35 -7.12 -11.80
N GLU A 134 1.61 -8.05 -12.39
CA GLU A 134 1.29 -8.00 -13.81
C GLU A 134 0.24 -6.91 -14.11
N PRO A 135 0.32 -6.26 -15.29
CA PRO A 135 -0.72 -5.33 -15.73
C PRO A 135 -2.09 -6.01 -15.73
N LYS A 136 -3.11 -5.36 -15.13
CA LYS A 136 -4.49 -5.87 -14.95
C LYS A 136 -4.65 -7.00 -13.93
N SER A 137 -3.63 -7.27 -13.11
CA SER A 137 -3.81 -8.11 -11.92
C SER A 137 -4.71 -7.42 -10.89
N ILE A 138 -5.21 -8.20 -9.92
CA ILE A 138 -5.92 -7.69 -8.73
C ILE A 138 -4.95 -7.14 -7.66
N GLU A 139 -3.67 -6.98 -8.02
CA GLU A 139 -2.60 -6.57 -7.13
C GLU A 139 -2.29 -5.09 -7.37
N VAL A 140 -2.05 -4.36 -6.28
CA VAL A 140 -1.48 -3.02 -6.33
C VAL A 140 -0.02 -3.14 -5.97
N CYS A 141 0.88 -2.61 -6.80
CA CYS A 141 2.31 -2.64 -6.56
C CYS A 141 2.89 -1.24 -6.71
N LEU A 142 3.25 -0.63 -5.59
CA LEU A 142 3.87 0.68 -5.52
C LEU A 142 5.36 0.56 -5.17
N SER A 143 6.13 1.47 -5.75
CA SER A 143 7.49 1.78 -5.32
C SER A 143 7.55 3.26 -4.99
N SER A 144 8.17 3.62 -3.87
CA SER A 144 8.33 5.01 -3.46
C SER A 144 9.00 5.81 -4.57
N LYS A 145 8.40 6.92 -4.97
CA LYS A 145 9.00 7.90 -5.87
C LYS A 145 9.88 8.91 -5.13
N ILE A 146 9.91 8.85 -3.81
CA ILE A 146 10.65 9.75 -2.95
C ILE A 146 11.90 9.04 -2.44
N GLU A 147 13.05 9.63 -2.72
CA GLU A 147 14.33 9.23 -2.16
C GLU A 147 14.54 9.95 -0.82
N LEU A 148 14.67 9.19 0.26
CA LEU A 148 15.06 9.71 1.56
C LEU A 148 16.60 9.77 1.58
N GLY A 149 17.15 10.98 1.51
CA GLY A 149 18.58 11.25 1.49
C GLY A 149 19.31 10.92 2.79
#